data_AF-A0A183H2V0-F1
#
_entry.id   AF-A0A183H2V0-F1
#
_cell.length_a   1.000
_cell.length_b   1.000
_cell.length_c   1.000
_cell.angle_alpha   90.00
_cell.angle_beta   90.00
_cell.angle_gamma   90.00
#
_symmetry.space_group_name_H-M   'P 1'
#
loop_
_entity.id
_entity.type
_entity.pdbx_description
1 polymer ?
#
loop_
_entity_poly.entity_id
_entity_poly.type
_entity_poly.pdbx_seq_one_letter_code
_entity_poly.pdbx_strand_id
1 'polypeptide(L)'
;MNTFAAALMELIMECEQLTIRSRNRIPAQKEMAISQQMDEQLLNAINILWKVAAVANNVCAIASVQLSTHTDVEGLQSDRIKEMLLGAVEKMNGQTDSIKAQEVIKNLMLTLKSLLANLAEQLDSGNLELETDSKKKAYLQPFPPLLERAHARKQDAVEAEGLRWQLEKKENEISDLKKTLRSRADDISNYRLRLEMADKKMETSGKADEERVVRLQSRCDELQNELKKRRDEYEETMDAIQRELETCEMENAELKERAKNMSKKALLMNLSNTSIPSTPTAADNTPFTYAAEINFLEAVLIEKQDALKLANEKIRYLKVQDMLQLLPDTGVSSISTEITGPLTLDAAQGPYKEELDKLIREAEGIVSEARDYQVPYMTNLHKQKKAQLLEEHQYYSNVRDVNYRIDNFKMKIHRFWSKYNPGKPLPSLFNNIKSIVIERPKYLQTVDRGMHSNAYKNAYSFLFDKLDMERKEFDSRNVRC
;
A
#
# COMPACT_ATOMS: atom_id res chain seq x y z
N MET A 1 -14.52 -25.87 -21.00
CA MET A 1 -13.13 -25.60 -20.54
C MET A 1 -12.25 -26.85 -20.53
N ASN A 2 -12.75 -28.00 -20.08
CA ASN A 2 -11.96 -29.19 -19.70
C ASN A 2 -10.90 -29.63 -20.72
N THR A 3 -11.18 -29.61 -22.03
CA THR A 3 -10.22 -29.95 -23.08
C THR A 3 -9.04 -28.97 -23.18
N PHE A 4 -9.31 -27.66 -23.12
CA PHE A 4 -8.26 -26.63 -23.10
C PHE A 4 -7.44 -26.69 -21.80
N ALA A 5 -8.10 -26.88 -20.65
CA ALA A 5 -7.43 -26.99 -19.37
C ALA A 5 -6.53 -28.23 -19.29
N ALA A 6 -6.98 -29.38 -19.80
CA ALA A 6 -6.19 -30.60 -19.88
C ALA A 6 -4.96 -30.43 -20.79
N ALA A 7 -5.13 -29.89 -22.01
CA ALA A 7 -4.02 -29.64 -22.93
C ALA A 7 -3.02 -28.59 -22.38
N LEU A 8 -3.50 -27.61 -21.61
CA LEU A 8 -2.64 -26.63 -20.94
C LEU A 8 -1.83 -27.28 -19.81
N MET A 9 -2.45 -28.14 -18.99
CA MET A 9 -1.76 -28.93 -17.95
C MET A 9 -0.73 -29.90 -18.54
N GLU A 10 -1.04 -30.52 -19.68
CA GLU A 10 -0.11 -31.39 -20.42
C GLU A 10 1.15 -30.60 -20.85
N LEU A 11 0.97 -29.44 -21.49
CA LEU A 11 2.09 -28.55 -21.86
C LEU A 11 2.89 -28.05 -20.64
N ILE A 12 2.25 -27.82 -19.50
CA ILE A 12 2.93 -27.44 -18.25
C ILE A 12 3.80 -28.60 -17.74
N MET A 13 3.27 -29.83 -17.68
CA MET A 13 4.03 -31.01 -17.25
C MET A 13 5.23 -31.29 -18.18
N GLU A 14 5.07 -31.10 -19.49
CA GLU A 14 6.19 -31.23 -20.44
C GLU A 14 7.28 -30.16 -20.20
N CYS A 15 6.89 -28.90 -19.96
CA CYS A 15 7.82 -27.83 -19.61
C CYS A 15 8.53 -28.09 -18.28
N GLU A 16 7.83 -28.63 -17.28
CA GLU A 16 8.41 -29.04 -16.00
C GLU A 16 9.43 -30.16 -16.18
N GLN A 17 9.09 -31.22 -16.95
CA GLN A 17 10.01 -32.32 -17.26
C GLN A 17 11.27 -31.83 -18.00
N LEU A 18 11.15 -30.93 -18.97
CA LEU A 18 12.28 -30.31 -19.66
C LEU A 18 13.14 -29.47 -18.71
N THR A 19 12.51 -28.75 -17.77
CA THR A 19 13.22 -27.95 -16.75
C THR A 19 13.96 -28.85 -15.76
N ILE A 20 13.36 -29.95 -15.31
CA ILE A 20 13.99 -30.95 -14.43
C ILE A 20 15.15 -31.65 -15.16
N ARG A 21 14.97 -32.06 -16.42
CA ARG A 21 16.03 -32.62 -17.27
C ARG A 21 17.22 -31.67 -17.37
N SER A 22 16.96 -30.40 -17.70
CA SER A 22 17.96 -29.34 -17.78
C SER A 22 18.69 -29.14 -16.45
N ARG A 23 17.96 -29.00 -15.34
CA ARG A 23 18.52 -28.87 -13.99
C ARG A 23 19.43 -30.04 -13.62
N ASN A 24 19.05 -31.27 -13.95
CA ASN A 24 19.82 -32.48 -13.68
C ASN A 24 21.09 -32.60 -14.56
N ARG A 25 21.25 -31.76 -15.59
CA ARG A 25 22.48 -31.65 -16.39
C ARG A 25 23.42 -30.53 -15.95
N ILE A 26 22.98 -29.59 -15.11
CA ILE A 26 23.85 -28.54 -14.57
C ILE A 26 24.86 -29.18 -13.62
N PRO A 27 26.18 -29.16 -13.93
CA PRO A 27 27.20 -29.80 -13.12
C PRO A 27 27.49 -28.98 -11.86
N ALA A 28 27.30 -29.56 -10.67
CA ALA A 28 27.46 -28.87 -9.39
C ALA A 28 28.91 -28.40 -9.06
N GLN A 29 29.90 -28.68 -9.92
CA GLN A 29 31.32 -28.43 -9.69
C GLN A 29 32.14 -28.07 -10.96
N LYS A 30 31.50 -27.82 -12.12
CA LYS A 30 32.19 -27.34 -13.34
C LYS A 30 31.74 -25.93 -13.68
N GLU A 31 32.66 -25.13 -14.23
CA GLU A 31 32.33 -23.86 -14.85
C GLU A 31 31.64 -24.11 -16.21
N MET A 32 30.49 -23.46 -16.44
CA MET A 32 29.80 -23.48 -17.74
C MET A 32 29.95 -22.13 -18.44
N ALA A 33 30.22 -22.15 -19.74
CA ALA A 33 30.22 -20.95 -20.57
C ALA A 33 28.80 -20.67 -21.09
N ILE A 34 28.02 -19.87 -20.35
CA ILE A 34 26.74 -19.36 -20.85
C ILE A 34 27.04 -18.40 -22.01
N SER A 35 26.59 -18.74 -23.22
CA SER A 35 26.69 -17.85 -24.37
C SER A 35 25.63 -16.74 -24.30
N GLN A 36 25.89 -15.57 -24.90
CA GLN A 36 24.89 -14.50 -24.98
C GLN A 36 23.58 -14.97 -25.61
N GLN A 37 23.65 -15.85 -26.62
CA GLN A 37 22.46 -16.44 -27.24
C GLN A 37 21.64 -17.30 -26.26
N MET A 38 22.30 -18.00 -25.34
CA MET A 38 21.63 -18.80 -24.31
C MET A 38 21.00 -17.90 -23.23
N ASP A 39 21.67 -16.81 -22.84
CA ASP A 39 21.12 -15.81 -21.90
C ASP A 39 19.88 -15.10 -22.49
N GLU A 40 19.93 -14.69 -23.76
CA GLU A 40 18.77 -14.14 -24.48
C GLU A 40 17.62 -15.16 -24.60
N GLN A 41 17.90 -16.44 -24.82
CA GLN A 41 16.89 -17.52 -24.80
C GLN A 41 16.28 -17.72 -23.41
N LEU A 42 17.10 -17.69 -22.35
CA LEU A 42 16.65 -17.84 -20.96
C LEU A 42 15.79 -16.66 -20.50
N LEU A 43 16.21 -15.43 -20.79
CA LEU A 43 15.45 -14.21 -20.53
C LEU A 43 14.10 -14.22 -21.27
N ASN A 44 14.06 -14.72 -22.51
CA ASN A 44 12.81 -14.89 -23.25
C ASN A 44 11.89 -15.95 -22.61
N ALA A 45 12.44 -17.10 -22.19
CA ALA A 45 11.67 -18.13 -21.47
C ALA A 45 11.08 -17.60 -20.15
N ILE A 46 11.86 -16.85 -19.37
CA ILE A 46 11.41 -16.19 -18.13
C ILE A 46 10.27 -15.19 -18.41
N ASN A 47 10.39 -14.38 -19.47
CA ASN A 47 9.37 -13.41 -19.89
C ASN A 47 8.05 -14.11 -20.32
N ILE A 48 8.14 -15.20 -21.08
CA ILE A 48 6.98 -16.02 -21.48
C ILE A 48 6.32 -16.67 -20.26
N LEU A 49 7.11 -17.25 -19.35
CA LEU A 49 6.60 -17.84 -18.11
C LEU A 49 5.90 -16.80 -17.23
N TRP A 50 6.50 -15.61 -17.06
CA TRP A 50 5.89 -14.50 -16.32
C TRP A 50 4.56 -14.07 -16.94
N LYS A 51 4.45 -13.99 -18.28
CA LYS A 51 3.19 -13.68 -18.97
C LYS A 51 2.11 -14.72 -18.69
N VAL A 52 2.42 -16.02 -18.80
CA VAL A 52 1.44 -17.09 -18.53
C VAL A 52 1.03 -17.08 -17.05
N ALA A 53 1.97 -16.91 -16.13
CA ALA A 53 1.70 -16.79 -14.69
C ALA A 53 0.85 -15.55 -14.35
N ALA A 54 1.09 -14.41 -15.01
CA ALA A 54 0.30 -13.19 -14.82
C ALA A 54 -1.15 -13.35 -15.28
N VAL A 55 -1.39 -14.02 -16.43
CA VAL A 55 -2.76 -14.36 -16.88
C VAL A 55 -3.42 -15.32 -15.88
N ALA A 56 -2.75 -16.40 -15.49
CA ALA A 56 -3.28 -17.38 -14.55
C ALA A 56 -3.64 -16.75 -13.19
N ASN A 57 -2.74 -15.93 -12.63
CA ASN A 57 -2.98 -15.23 -11.37
C ASN A 57 -4.14 -14.22 -11.46
N ASN A 58 -4.28 -13.49 -12.58
CA ASN A 58 -5.44 -12.62 -12.80
C ASN A 58 -6.75 -13.43 -12.82
N VAL A 59 -6.79 -14.59 -13.49
CA VAL A 59 -7.97 -15.46 -13.52
C VAL A 59 -8.28 -16.00 -12.13
N CYS A 60 -7.27 -16.47 -11.38
CA CYS A 60 -7.45 -16.96 -10.01
C CYS A 60 -7.94 -15.87 -9.05
N ALA A 61 -7.43 -14.63 -9.16
CA ALA A 61 -7.86 -13.51 -8.34
C ALA A 61 -9.32 -13.13 -8.61
N ILE A 62 -9.73 -13.02 -9.89
CA ILE A 62 -11.12 -12.72 -10.25
C ILE A 62 -12.04 -13.88 -9.84
N ALA A 63 -11.60 -15.13 -10.02
CA ALA A 63 -12.33 -16.32 -9.60
C ALA A 63 -12.54 -16.35 -8.07
N SER A 64 -11.51 -16.04 -7.29
CA SER A 64 -11.58 -15.99 -5.82
C SER A 64 -12.56 -14.93 -5.32
N VAL A 65 -12.56 -13.73 -5.92
CA VAL A 65 -13.52 -12.66 -5.59
C VAL A 65 -14.96 -13.05 -5.97
N GLN A 66 -15.17 -13.68 -7.13
CA GLN A 66 -16.52 -14.13 -7.50
C GLN A 66 -17.00 -15.27 -6.60
N LEU A 67 -16.13 -16.24 -6.28
CA LEU A 67 -16.47 -17.35 -5.40
C LEU A 67 -16.80 -16.89 -3.97
N SER A 68 -16.17 -15.81 -3.46
CA SER A 68 -16.54 -15.24 -2.15
C SER A 68 -17.88 -14.49 -2.14
N THR A 69 -18.47 -14.22 -3.32
CA THR A 69 -19.80 -13.62 -3.46
C THR A 69 -20.93 -14.62 -3.76
N HIS A 70 -20.61 -15.91 -3.93
CA HIS A 70 -21.59 -16.98 -4.11
C HIS A 70 -21.72 -17.82 -2.84
N THR A 71 -22.96 -18.07 -2.40
CA THR A 71 -23.27 -18.87 -1.20
C THR A 71 -23.37 -20.37 -1.47
N ASP A 72 -23.35 -20.77 -2.74
CA ASP A 72 -23.75 -22.10 -3.18
C ASP A 72 -22.54 -23.03 -3.37
N VAL A 73 -22.78 -24.33 -3.19
CA VAL A 73 -21.73 -25.37 -3.28
C VAL A 73 -21.34 -25.68 -4.73
N GLU A 74 -22.06 -25.14 -5.72
CA GLU A 74 -21.74 -25.29 -7.14
C GLU A 74 -20.62 -24.31 -7.55
N GLY A 75 -19.51 -24.86 -8.03
CA GLY A 75 -18.34 -24.09 -8.47
C GLY A 75 -18.57 -23.30 -9.77
N LEU A 76 -17.63 -22.39 -10.06
CA LEU A 76 -17.70 -21.46 -11.19
C LEU A 76 -17.94 -22.17 -12.54
N GLN A 77 -18.98 -21.74 -13.25
CA GLN A 77 -19.37 -22.29 -14.55
C GLN A 77 -18.25 -22.13 -15.60
N SER A 78 -18.07 -23.14 -16.46
CA SER A 78 -17.03 -23.18 -17.52
C SER A 78 -16.93 -21.88 -18.31
N ASP A 79 -18.06 -21.28 -18.67
CA ASP A 79 -18.10 -20.12 -19.55
C ASP A 79 -17.74 -18.82 -18.82
N ARG A 80 -18.07 -18.71 -17.52
CA ARG A 80 -17.56 -17.62 -16.67
C ARG A 80 -16.03 -17.65 -16.56
N ILE A 81 -15.43 -18.83 -16.53
CA ILE A 81 -13.96 -18.96 -16.55
C ILE A 81 -13.39 -18.56 -17.93
N LYS A 82 -14.10 -18.78 -19.04
CA LYS A 82 -13.70 -18.23 -20.36
C LYS A 82 -13.73 -16.70 -20.40
N GLU A 83 -14.72 -16.07 -19.77
CA GLU A 83 -14.81 -14.60 -19.66
C GLU A 83 -13.67 -14.02 -18.81
N MET A 84 -13.36 -14.63 -17.66
CA MET A 84 -12.23 -14.22 -16.82
C MET A 84 -10.89 -14.40 -17.56
N LEU A 85 -10.73 -15.50 -18.30
CA LEU A 85 -9.55 -15.75 -19.13
C LEU A 85 -9.40 -14.71 -20.25
N LEU A 86 -10.49 -14.37 -20.91
CA LEU A 86 -10.52 -13.33 -21.94
C LEU A 86 -10.10 -11.97 -21.34
N GLY A 87 -10.77 -11.50 -20.29
CA GLY A 87 -10.45 -10.22 -19.66
C GLY A 87 -9.04 -10.16 -19.04
N ALA A 88 -8.45 -11.30 -18.67
CA ALA A 88 -7.05 -11.38 -18.26
C ALA A 88 -6.07 -11.25 -19.44
N VAL A 89 -6.38 -11.84 -20.60
CA VAL A 89 -5.57 -11.70 -21.82
C VAL A 89 -5.72 -10.30 -22.44
N GLU A 90 -6.93 -9.72 -22.47
CA GLU A 90 -7.15 -8.39 -23.06
C GLU A 90 -6.35 -7.28 -22.35
N LYS A 91 -6.15 -7.40 -21.02
CA LYS A 91 -5.27 -6.51 -20.24
C LYS A 91 -3.79 -6.55 -20.68
N MET A 92 -3.35 -7.61 -21.36
CA MET A 92 -1.95 -7.83 -21.74
C MET A 92 -1.72 -7.76 -23.25
N ASN A 93 -2.73 -8.10 -24.06
CA ASN A 93 -2.63 -8.27 -25.51
C ASN A 93 -3.58 -7.33 -26.29
N GLY A 94 -4.46 -6.59 -25.62
CA GLY A 94 -5.49 -5.76 -26.25
C GLY A 94 -6.76 -6.55 -26.62
N GLN A 95 -7.77 -5.82 -27.11
CA GLN A 95 -9.11 -6.34 -27.43
C GLN A 95 -9.03 -7.61 -28.32
N THR A 96 -9.69 -8.70 -27.88
CA THR A 96 -9.46 -10.04 -28.43
C THR A 96 -10.75 -10.89 -28.34
N ASP A 97 -10.87 -11.95 -29.16
CA ASP A 97 -11.99 -12.90 -29.06
C ASP A 97 -11.66 -14.04 -28.08
N SER A 98 -12.65 -14.61 -27.37
CA SER A 98 -12.43 -15.69 -26.39
C SER A 98 -11.62 -16.90 -26.93
N ILE A 99 -11.84 -17.26 -28.21
CA ILE A 99 -11.08 -18.33 -28.89
C ILE A 99 -9.62 -17.91 -29.11
N LYS A 100 -9.38 -16.67 -29.56
CA LYS A 100 -8.03 -16.12 -29.76
C LYS A 100 -7.30 -15.99 -28.42
N ALA A 101 -7.97 -15.64 -27.33
CA ALA A 101 -7.37 -15.55 -26.00
C ALA A 101 -6.83 -16.91 -25.50
N GLN A 102 -7.56 -18.01 -25.73
CA GLN A 102 -7.07 -19.37 -25.46
C GLN A 102 -5.87 -19.73 -26.35
N GLU A 103 -5.93 -19.39 -27.64
CA GLU A 103 -4.87 -19.68 -28.60
C GLU A 103 -3.58 -18.86 -28.33
N VAL A 104 -3.68 -17.63 -27.80
CA VAL A 104 -2.53 -16.83 -27.33
C VAL A 104 -1.77 -17.55 -26.21
N ILE A 105 -2.48 -18.03 -25.18
CA ILE A 105 -1.86 -18.72 -24.04
C ILE A 105 -1.22 -20.05 -24.49
N LYS A 106 -1.92 -20.79 -25.35
CA LYS A 106 -1.43 -22.04 -25.95
C LYS A 106 -0.15 -21.82 -26.77
N ASN A 107 -0.08 -20.77 -27.59
CA ASN A 107 1.13 -20.46 -28.35
C ASN A 107 2.28 -19.95 -27.47
N LEU A 108 2.00 -19.21 -26.40
CA LEU A 108 3.01 -18.87 -25.39
C LEU A 108 3.61 -20.14 -24.77
N MET A 109 2.79 -21.10 -24.35
CA MET A 109 3.26 -22.37 -23.79
C MET A 109 4.00 -23.26 -24.79
N LEU A 110 3.55 -23.33 -26.04
CA LEU A 110 4.28 -24.03 -27.11
C LEU A 110 5.64 -23.39 -27.41
N THR A 111 5.74 -22.05 -27.31
CA THR A 111 7.02 -21.33 -27.44
C THR A 111 7.93 -21.57 -26.24
N LEU A 112 7.38 -21.63 -25.02
CA LEU A 112 8.14 -21.99 -23.82
C LEU A 112 8.70 -23.42 -23.93
N LYS A 113 7.88 -24.38 -24.37
CA LYS A 113 8.28 -25.77 -24.58
C LYS A 113 9.44 -25.89 -25.58
N SER A 114 9.39 -25.18 -26.72
CA SER A 114 10.44 -25.27 -27.74
C SER A 114 11.76 -24.61 -27.29
N LEU A 115 11.69 -23.51 -26.53
CA LEU A 115 12.87 -22.90 -25.90
C LEU A 115 13.50 -23.84 -24.86
N LEU A 116 12.70 -24.44 -23.97
CA LEU A 116 13.18 -25.37 -22.95
C LEU A 116 13.72 -26.68 -23.55
N ALA A 117 13.16 -27.15 -24.67
CA ALA A 117 13.68 -28.31 -25.39
C ALA A 117 15.07 -28.01 -26.00
N ASN A 118 15.22 -26.87 -26.67
CA ASN A 118 16.50 -26.44 -27.23
C ASN A 118 17.56 -26.24 -26.13
N LEU A 119 17.18 -25.64 -25.00
CA LEU A 119 18.06 -25.48 -23.83
C LEU A 119 18.48 -26.83 -23.22
N ALA A 120 17.56 -27.81 -23.14
CA ALA A 120 17.88 -29.17 -22.71
C ALA A 120 18.84 -29.87 -23.69
N GLU A 121 18.65 -29.70 -25.00
CA GLU A 121 19.55 -30.24 -26.04
C GLU A 121 20.94 -29.60 -26.03
N GLN A 122 21.05 -28.29 -25.77
CA GLN A 122 22.34 -27.61 -25.59
C GLN A 122 23.10 -28.11 -24.35
N LEU A 123 22.39 -28.43 -23.26
CA LEU A 123 22.98 -29.05 -22.05
C LEU A 123 23.35 -30.52 -22.27
N ASP A 124 22.47 -31.32 -22.88
CA ASP A 124 22.73 -32.74 -23.20
C ASP A 124 23.89 -32.94 -24.20
N SER A 125 24.10 -31.98 -25.11
CA SER A 125 25.19 -32.02 -26.11
C SER A 125 26.55 -31.54 -25.58
N GLY A 126 26.63 -31.08 -24.33
CA GLY A 126 27.90 -30.69 -23.69
C GLY A 126 28.55 -29.40 -24.22
N ASN A 127 27.92 -28.71 -25.17
CA ASN A 127 28.43 -27.47 -25.80
C ASN A 127 28.64 -26.29 -24.83
N LEU A 128 28.21 -26.44 -23.58
CA LEU A 128 28.27 -25.43 -22.51
C LEU A 128 29.34 -25.76 -21.46
N GLU A 129 29.91 -26.97 -21.45
CA GLU A 129 31.00 -27.29 -20.53
C GLU A 129 32.29 -26.60 -20.98
N LEU A 130 32.89 -25.79 -20.09
CA LEU A 130 34.30 -25.47 -20.24
C LEU A 130 35.10 -26.74 -19.98
N GLU A 131 35.72 -27.24 -21.03
CA GLU A 131 36.76 -28.27 -20.97
C GLU A 131 37.89 -27.83 -20.03
N THR A 132 37.80 -28.22 -18.76
CA THR A 132 38.85 -28.03 -17.73
C THR A 132 40.05 -28.96 -17.97
N ASP A 133 40.39 -29.19 -19.24
CA ASP A 133 41.43 -30.12 -19.63
C ASP A 133 42.80 -29.44 -19.62
N SER A 134 43.55 -29.75 -18.56
CA SER A 134 44.91 -29.28 -18.30
C SER A 134 45.90 -29.57 -19.45
N LYS A 135 45.50 -30.39 -20.43
CA LYS A 135 46.29 -30.83 -21.58
C LYS A 135 46.24 -29.84 -22.77
N LYS A 136 45.23 -28.97 -22.89
CA LYS A 136 45.16 -28.01 -24.03
C LYS A 136 46.30 -26.98 -24.04
N LYS A 137 46.96 -26.74 -22.90
CA LYS A 137 48.20 -25.94 -22.82
C LYS A 137 49.45 -26.62 -23.41
N ALA A 138 49.39 -27.90 -23.81
CA ALA A 138 50.54 -28.64 -24.36
C ALA A 138 50.67 -28.56 -25.89
N TYR A 139 49.61 -28.16 -26.61
CA TYR A 139 49.57 -28.21 -28.09
C TYR A 139 49.54 -26.85 -28.79
N LEU A 140 49.36 -25.76 -28.04
CA LEU A 140 49.59 -24.42 -28.57
C LEU A 140 51.03 -24.02 -28.28
N GLN A 141 51.85 -24.02 -29.33
CA GLN A 141 53.05 -23.17 -29.37
C GLN A 141 52.66 -21.76 -28.92
N PRO A 142 53.42 -21.09 -28.03
CA PRO A 142 53.25 -19.66 -27.82
C PRO A 142 53.39 -18.98 -29.18
N PHE A 143 52.37 -18.23 -29.59
CA PHE A 143 52.46 -17.49 -30.84
C PHE A 143 53.65 -16.53 -30.72
N PRO A 144 54.47 -16.32 -31.78
CA PRO A 144 55.55 -15.33 -31.73
C PRO A 144 55.00 -13.99 -31.20
N PRO A 145 55.67 -13.26 -30.28
CA PRO A 145 55.05 -12.15 -29.55
C PRO A 145 54.47 -11.00 -30.40
N LEU A 146 54.81 -10.94 -31.69
CA LEU A 146 54.18 -10.08 -32.69
C LEU A 146 52.76 -10.52 -33.06
N LEU A 147 52.51 -11.83 -33.19
CA LEU A 147 51.21 -12.43 -33.45
C LEU A 147 50.30 -12.34 -32.22
N GLU A 148 50.82 -12.59 -31.01
CA GLU A 148 50.04 -12.35 -29.77
C GLU A 148 49.56 -10.91 -29.69
N ARG A 149 50.44 -9.94 -29.98
CA ARG A 149 50.10 -8.51 -30.03
C ARG A 149 49.09 -8.18 -31.14
N ALA A 150 49.17 -8.85 -32.29
CA ALA A 150 48.20 -8.66 -33.38
C ALA A 150 46.81 -9.24 -33.03
N HIS A 151 46.76 -10.40 -32.35
CA HIS A 151 45.53 -11.00 -31.85
C HIS A 151 44.91 -10.15 -30.73
N ALA A 152 45.70 -9.65 -29.77
CA ALA A 152 45.24 -8.71 -28.75
C ALA A 152 44.63 -7.46 -29.41
N ARG A 153 45.34 -6.81 -30.33
CA ARG A 153 44.82 -5.64 -31.07
C ARG A 153 43.54 -5.91 -31.86
N LYS A 154 43.33 -7.14 -32.34
CA LYS A 154 42.08 -7.54 -32.99
C LYS A 154 40.95 -7.72 -31.96
N GLN A 155 41.25 -8.30 -30.80
CA GLN A 155 40.31 -8.45 -29.70
C GLN A 155 39.89 -7.08 -29.14
N ASP A 156 40.85 -6.20 -28.83
CA ASP A 156 40.64 -4.82 -28.39
C ASP A 156 39.65 -4.07 -29.32
N ALA A 157 39.78 -4.27 -30.64
CA ALA A 157 38.96 -3.62 -31.65
C ALA A 157 37.52 -4.16 -31.68
N VAL A 158 37.32 -5.48 -31.51
CA VAL A 158 35.98 -6.10 -31.44
C VAL A 158 35.28 -5.70 -30.14
N GLU A 159 36.00 -5.66 -29.02
CA GLU A 159 35.46 -5.20 -27.73
C GLU A 159 35.09 -3.71 -27.78
N ALA A 160 35.90 -2.86 -28.42
CA ALA A 160 35.57 -1.46 -28.64
C ALA A 160 34.34 -1.26 -29.55
N GLU A 161 34.14 -2.09 -30.57
CA GLU A 161 32.93 -2.06 -31.41
C GLU A 161 31.68 -2.54 -30.64
N GLY A 162 31.81 -3.58 -29.81
CA GLY A 162 30.74 -4.03 -28.91
C GLY A 162 30.33 -2.96 -27.89
N LEU A 163 31.31 -2.28 -27.27
CA LEU A 163 31.07 -1.16 -26.36
C LEU A 163 30.41 0.04 -27.08
N ARG A 164 30.84 0.35 -28.32
CA ARG A 164 30.19 1.37 -29.15
C ARG A 164 28.72 1.03 -29.41
N TRP A 165 28.40 -0.21 -29.78
CA TRP A 165 27.01 -0.63 -30.02
C TRP A 165 26.16 -0.56 -28.74
N GLN A 166 26.71 -0.95 -27.58
CA GLN A 166 26.02 -0.79 -26.29
C GLN A 166 25.75 0.70 -25.96
N LEU A 167 26.70 1.59 -26.25
CA LEU A 167 26.53 3.03 -26.07
C LEU A 167 25.45 3.59 -27.01
N GLU A 168 25.47 3.23 -28.30
CA GLU A 168 24.46 3.62 -29.29
C GLU A 168 23.06 3.12 -28.90
N LYS A 169 22.95 1.91 -28.34
CA LYS A 169 21.71 1.39 -27.75
C LYS A 169 21.25 2.24 -26.55
N LYS A 170 22.15 2.63 -25.65
CA LYS A 170 21.81 3.48 -24.49
C LYS A 170 21.46 4.92 -24.89
N GLU A 171 22.05 5.48 -25.93
CA GLU A 171 21.65 6.79 -26.46
C GLU A 171 20.23 6.74 -27.05
N ASN A 172 19.87 5.66 -27.73
CA ASN A 172 18.49 5.43 -28.19
C ASN A 172 17.49 5.27 -27.03
N GLU A 173 17.80 4.43 -26.03
CA GLU A 173 16.98 4.30 -24.81
C GLU A 173 16.77 5.67 -24.12
N ILE A 174 17.84 6.48 -24.00
CA ILE A 174 17.77 7.83 -23.44
C ILE A 174 16.94 8.78 -24.32
N SER A 175 17.02 8.65 -25.65
CA SER A 175 16.23 9.44 -26.60
C SER A 175 14.74 9.17 -26.46
N ASP A 176 14.34 7.91 -26.33
CA ASP A 176 12.93 7.51 -26.15
C ASP A 176 12.41 7.83 -24.74
N LEU A 177 13.22 7.67 -23.69
CA LEU A 177 12.87 8.18 -22.35
C LEU A 177 12.65 9.70 -22.36
N LYS A 178 13.45 10.47 -23.11
CA LYS A 178 13.24 11.92 -23.30
C LYS A 178 11.97 12.25 -24.09
N LYS A 179 11.54 11.41 -25.04
CA LYS A 179 10.24 11.56 -25.74
C LYS A 179 9.08 11.30 -24.78
N THR A 180 9.12 10.20 -24.04
CA THR A 180 8.11 9.84 -23.03
C THR A 180 8.00 10.90 -21.94
N LEU A 181 9.11 11.44 -21.44
CA LEU A 181 9.10 12.50 -20.43
C LEU A 181 8.44 13.79 -20.92
N ARG A 182 8.65 14.18 -22.18
CA ARG A 182 7.93 15.33 -22.79
C ARG A 182 6.43 15.06 -22.88
N SER A 183 6.04 13.91 -23.44
CA SER A 183 4.62 13.51 -23.51
C SER A 183 3.94 13.52 -22.14
N ARG A 184 4.64 13.12 -21.06
CA ARG A 184 4.11 13.18 -19.69
C ARG A 184 4.04 14.59 -19.13
N ALA A 185 4.95 15.50 -19.49
CA ALA A 185 4.83 16.92 -19.15
C ALA A 185 3.65 17.59 -19.87
N ASP A 186 3.39 17.20 -21.13
CA ASP A 186 2.24 17.64 -21.92
C ASP A 186 0.93 17.09 -21.34
N ASP A 187 0.88 15.81 -20.95
CA ASP A 187 -0.25 15.20 -20.23
C ASP A 187 -0.55 15.98 -18.93
N ILE A 188 0.46 16.20 -18.08
CA ILE A 188 0.32 16.95 -16.81
C ILE A 188 -0.19 18.37 -17.06
N SER A 189 0.25 19.03 -18.12
CA SER A 189 -0.20 20.37 -18.49
C SER A 189 -1.67 20.38 -18.93
N ASN A 190 -2.10 19.36 -19.67
CA ASN A 190 -3.51 19.16 -20.02
C ASN A 190 -4.39 18.86 -18.79
N TYR A 191 -3.91 18.04 -17.85
CA TYR A 191 -4.64 17.77 -16.59
C TYR A 191 -4.75 19.01 -15.71
N ARG A 192 -3.71 19.86 -15.63
CA ARG A 192 -3.76 21.16 -14.93
C ARG A 192 -4.81 22.09 -15.53
N LEU A 193 -4.87 22.21 -16.86
CA LEU A 193 -5.89 23.03 -17.53
C LEU A 193 -7.31 22.50 -17.26
N ARG A 194 -7.50 21.17 -17.28
CA ARG A 194 -8.80 20.55 -16.94
C ARG A 194 -9.20 20.79 -15.48
N LEU A 195 -8.25 20.76 -14.55
CA LEU A 195 -8.48 21.10 -13.14
C LEU A 195 -8.88 22.56 -12.99
N GLU A 196 -8.13 23.50 -13.59
CA GLU A 196 -8.44 24.94 -13.56
C GLU A 196 -9.83 25.25 -14.15
N MET A 197 -10.24 24.54 -15.21
CA MET A 197 -11.60 24.63 -15.77
C MET A 197 -12.67 24.07 -14.84
N ALA A 198 -12.38 22.99 -14.10
CA ALA A 198 -13.29 22.42 -13.11
C ALA A 198 -13.44 23.33 -11.88
N ASP A 199 -12.34 23.89 -11.38
CA ASP A 199 -12.33 24.84 -10.26
C ASP A 199 -13.12 26.11 -10.60
N LYS A 200 -12.90 26.70 -11.79
CA LYS A 200 -13.68 27.85 -12.29
C LYS A 200 -15.17 27.53 -12.46
N LYS A 201 -15.52 26.30 -12.84
CA LYS A 201 -16.93 25.84 -12.89
C LYS A 201 -17.52 25.67 -11.49
N MET A 202 -16.73 25.18 -10.52
CA MET A 202 -17.15 25.06 -9.12
C MET A 202 -17.34 26.43 -8.48
N GLU A 203 -16.44 27.39 -8.72
CA GLU A 203 -16.52 28.76 -8.22
C GLU A 203 -17.75 29.50 -8.77
N THR A 204 -18.03 29.36 -10.07
CA THR A 204 -19.23 29.97 -10.70
C THR A 204 -20.53 29.31 -10.26
N SER A 205 -20.55 27.98 -10.05
CA SER A 205 -21.70 27.28 -9.47
C SER A 205 -21.92 27.69 -8.02
N GLY A 206 -20.86 27.79 -7.22
CA GLY A 206 -20.91 28.19 -5.82
C GLY A 206 -21.53 29.58 -5.65
N LYS A 207 -21.07 30.56 -6.44
CA LYS A 207 -21.65 31.92 -6.46
C LYS A 207 -23.14 31.93 -6.84
N ALA A 208 -23.55 31.12 -7.83
CA ALA A 208 -24.95 31.01 -8.22
C ALA A 208 -25.84 30.39 -7.12
N ASP A 209 -25.31 29.42 -6.37
CA ASP A 209 -25.98 28.82 -5.21
C ASP A 209 -25.98 29.74 -3.98
N GLU A 210 -24.91 30.48 -3.71
CA GLU A 210 -24.84 31.53 -2.67
C GLU A 210 -25.92 32.60 -2.92
N GLU A 211 -26.01 33.14 -4.14
CA GLU A 211 -27.09 34.06 -4.51
C GLU A 211 -28.48 33.42 -4.34
N ARG A 212 -28.64 32.13 -4.66
CA ARG A 212 -29.90 31.40 -4.51
C ARG A 212 -30.28 31.23 -3.03
N VAL A 213 -29.32 30.98 -2.16
CA VAL A 213 -29.50 30.95 -0.69
C VAL A 213 -29.89 32.34 -0.18
N VAL A 214 -29.21 33.40 -0.60
CA VAL A 214 -29.56 34.79 -0.22
C VAL A 214 -30.98 35.16 -0.67
N ARG A 215 -31.37 34.82 -1.91
CA ARG A 215 -32.74 35.03 -2.41
C ARG A 215 -33.80 34.24 -1.63
N LEU A 216 -33.50 32.99 -1.26
CA LEU A 216 -34.40 32.17 -0.44
C LEU A 216 -34.51 32.70 1.00
N GLN A 217 -33.40 33.16 1.59
CA GLN A 217 -33.42 33.76 2.93
C GLN A 217 -34.26 35.03 2.96
N SER A 218 -34.07 35.96 2.00
CA SER A 218 -34.93 37.14 1.85
C SER A 218 -36.41 36.76 1.80
N ARG A 219 -36.77 35.75 0.99
CA ARG A 219 -38.17 35.34 0.87
C ARG A 219 -38.71 34.66 2.14
N CYS A 220 -37.87 33.95 2.90
CA CYS A 220 -38.23 33.43 4.22
C CYS A 220 -38.46 34.57 5.22
N ASP A 221 -37.60 35.59 5.24
CA ASP A 221 -37.70 36.74 6.14
C ASP A 221 -38.93 37.61 5.80
N GLU A 222 -39.22 37.81 4.50
CA GLU A 222 -40.46 38.42 4.01
C GLU A 222 -41.69 37.67 4.53
N LEU A 223 -41.76 36.35 4.33
CA LEU A 223 -42.89 35.52 4.77
C LEU A 223 -43.04 35.48 6.30
N GLN A 224 -41.95 35.49 7.06
CA GLN A 224 -42.01 35.60 8.52
C GLN A 224 -42.59 36.95 8.97
N ASN A 225 -42.23 38.05 8.30
CA ASN A 225 -42.79 39.37 8.57
C ASN A 225 -44.27 39.47 8.15
N GLU A 226 -44.66 38.91 7.01
CA GLU A 226 -46.07 38.80 6.57
C GLU A 226 -46.90 38.00 7.59
N LEU A 227 -46.41 36.83 8.04
CA LEU A 227 -47.08 35.99 9.05
C LEU A 227 -47.17 36.68 10.41
N LYS A 228 -46.11 37.36 10.85
CA LYS A 228 -46.13 38.16 12.08
C LYS A 228 -47.18 39.25 12.00
N LYS A 229 -47.17 40.06 10.92
CA LYS A 229 -48.17 41.12 10.73
C LYS A 229 -49.60 40.56 10.70
N ARG A 230 -49.83 39.40 10.07
CA ARG A 230 -51.14 38.74 10.08
C ARG A 230 -51.57 38.27 11.47
N ARG A 231 -50.66 37.70 12.26
CA ARG A 231 -50.94 37.36 13.67
C ARG A 231 -51.32 38.60 14.47
N ASP A 232 -50.52 39.66 14.35
CA ASP A 232 -50.72 40.91 15.09
C ASP A 232 -52.06 41.57 14.70
N GLU A 233 -52.47 41.52 13.42
CA GLU A 233 -53.81 41.90 12.95
C GLU A 233 -54.93 41.02 13.54
N TYR A 234 -54.74 39.70 13.62
CA TYR A 234 -55.75 38.81 14.23
C TYR A 234 -55.91 39.07 15.73
N GLU A 235 -54.81 39.35 16.43
CA GLU A 235 -54.79 39.71 17.85
C GLU A 235 -55.58 41.02 18.09
N GLU A 236 -55.36 42.06 17.28
CA GLU A 236 -56.16 43.30 17.32
C GLU A 236 -57.66 43.06 17.06
N THR A 237 -58.02 42.17 16.12
CA THR A 237 -59.43 41.83 15.89
C THR A 237 -60.05 41.01 17.03
N MET A 238 -59.27 40.17 17.72
CA MET A 238 -59.74 39.43 18.89
C MET A 238 -60.02 40.39 20.06
N ASP A 239 -59.10 41.32 20.32
CA ASP A 239 -59.25 42.37 21.34
C ASP A 239 -60.42 43.32 21.02
N ALA A 240 -60.75 43.53 19.75
CA ALA A 240 -61.96 44.27 19.35
C ALA A 240 -63.24 43.50 19.70
N ILE A 241 -63.33 42.24 19.28
CA ILE A 241 -64.50 41.37 19.55
C ILE A 241 -64.69 41.17 21.06
N GLN A 242 -63.61 41.02 21.83
CA GLN A 242 -63.68 40.87 23.29
C GLN A 242 -64.25 42.12 23.98
N ARG A 243 -63.85 43.33 23.53
CA ARG A 243 -64.42 44.60 24.04
C ARG A 243 -65.88 44.79 23.64
N GLU A 244 -66.26 44.37 22.43
CA GLU A 244 -67.66 44.38 21.98
C GLU A 244 -68.52 43.40 22.79
N LEU A 245 -67.99 42.21 23.10
CA LEU A 245 -68.62 41.22 23.97
C LEU A 245 -68.83 41.77 25.39
N GLU A 246 -67.79 42.31 26.03
CA GLU A 246 -67.88 42.92 27.36
C GLU A 246 -68.89 44.08 27.40
N THR A 247 -68.95 44.88 26.34
CA THR A 247 -69.95 45.95 26.18
C THR A 247 -71.37 45.36 26.08
N CYS A 248 -71.57 44.33 25.26
CA CYS A 248 -72.85 43.65 25.14
C CYS A 248 -73.28 42.96 26.44
N GLU A 249 -72.35 42.40 27.22
CA GLU A 249 -72.64 41.81 28.53
C GLU A 249 -73.04 42.88 29.56
N MET A 250 -72.38 44.04 29.55
CA MET A 250 -72.75 45.19 30.38
C MET A 250 -74.13 45.74 30.02
N GLU A 251 -74.42 45.96 28.73
CA GLU A 251 -75.75 46.40 28.27
C GLU A 251 -76.84 45.38 28.61
N ASN A 252 -76.56 44.09 28.43
CA ASN A 252 -77.47 42.99 28.79
C ASN A 252 -77.69 42.93 30.32
N ALA A 253 -76.68 43.20 31.13
CA ALA A 253 -76.81 43.32 32.58
C ALA A 253 -77.66 44.53 32.98
N GLU A 254 -77.46 45.71 32.38
CA GLU A 254 -78.27 46.90 32.63
C GLU A 254 -79.73 46.67 32.20
N LEU A 255 -79.96 46.12 31.00
CA LEU A 255 -81.29 45.75 30.52
C LEU A 255 -81.97 44.72 31.43
N LYS A 256 -81.25 43.73 31.94
CA LYS A 256 -81.76 42.78 32.95
C LYS A 256 -82.10 43.47 34.28
N GLU A 257 -81.34 44.48 34.72
CA GLU A 257 -81.68 45.23 35.92
C GLU A 257 -82.88 46.15 35.69
N ARG A 258 -82.93 46.84 34.56
CA ARG A 258 -84.05 47.68 34.10
C ARG A 258 -85.34 46.85 34.01
N ALA A 259 -85.26 45.64 33.44
CA ALA A 259 -86.34 44.66 33.39
C ALA A 259 -86.72 44.14 34.79
N LYS A 260 -85.77 43.84 35.68
CA LYS A 260 -86.04 43.50 37.10
C LYS A 260 -86.75 44.65 37.83
N ASN A 261 -86.36 45.90 37.59
CA ASN A 261 -86.94 47.06 38.26
C ASN A 261 -88.33 47.43 37.68
N MET A 262 -88.57 47.21 36.39
CA MET A 262 -89.92 47.22 35.80
C MET A 262 -90.77 46.04 36.29
N SER A 263 -90.19 44.86 36.44
CA SER A 263 -90.86 43.67 36.99
C SER A 263 -91.23 43.84 38.45
N LYS A 264 -90.38 44.47 39.29
CA LYS A 264 -90.75 44.87 40.67
C LYS A 264 -91.94 45.84 40.69
N LYS A 265 -92.00 46.80 39.76
CA LYS A 265 -93.17 47.69 39.60
C LYS A 265 -94.44 46.94 39.16
N ALA A 266 -94.31 45.88 38.37
CA ALA A 266 -95.44 45.04 37.93
C ALA A 266 -95.88 43.99 38.97
N LEU A 267 -94.94 43.42 39.74
CA LEU A 267 -95.19 42.45 40.82
C LEU A 267 -95.82 43.10 42.05
N LEU A 268 -95.66 44.42 42.22
CA LEU A 268 -96.49 45.22 43.14
C LEU A 268 -97.98 45.27 42.73
N MET A 269 -98.34 44.78 41.55
CA MET A 269 -99.69 44.87 40.99
C MET A 269 -100.36 43.52 40.70
N ASN A 270 -99.65 42.38 40.75
CA ASN A 270 -100.27 41.04 40.61
C ASN A 270 -99.47 39.90 41.28
N LEU A 271 -100.20 38.90 41.77
CA LEU A 271 -99.73 37.75 42.55
C LEU A 271 -100.21 36.42 41.93
N SER A 272 -99.34 35.39 41.84
CA SER A 272 -99.60 33.92 41.90
C SER A 272 -98.76 33.07 40.91
N ASN A 273 -98.02 32.08 41.44
CA ASN A 273 -98.06 30.60 41.20
C ASN A 273 -98.27 30.04 39.76
N THR A 274 -97.78 28.88 39.25
CA THR A 274 -96.96 27.69 39.69
C THR A 274 -96.84 26.71 38.46
N SER A 275 -96.02 25.64 38.32
CA SER A 275 -94.67 25.21 38.78
C SER A 275 -94.37 23.75 38.33
N ILE A 276 -93.09 23.30 38.24
CA ILE A 276 -92.57 21.89 38.10
C ILE A 276 -93.02 21.06 36.86
N PRO A 277 -92.50 19.82 36.55
CA PRO A 277 -91.57 18.89 37.25
C PRO A 277 -90.21 18.58 36.55
N SER A 278 -89.83 17.30 36.36
CA SER A 278 -88.42 16.81 36.28
C SER A 278 -88.30 15.33 35.79
N THR A 279 -87.13 14.66 35.97
CA THR A 279 -86.83 13.18 35.96
C THR A 279 -86.43 12.50 34.61
N PRO A 280 -85.82 11.27 34.56
CA PRO A 280 -84.82 10.64 35.46
C PRO A 280 -83.66 9.80 34.80
N THR A 281 -82.79 9.31 35.69
CA THR A 281 -81.62 8.37 35.63
C THR A 281 -81.85 6.92 35.14
N ALA A 282 -80.82 6.32 34.49
CA ALA A 282 -80.33 4.92 34.65
C ALA A 282 -78.96 4.77 33.91
N ALA A 283 -77.89 4.05 34.28
CA ALA A 283 -77.56 3.02 35.28
C ALA A 283 -77.38 1.56 34.75
N ASP A 284 -76.30 0.92 35.21
CA ASP A 284 -76.02 -0.53 35.38
C ASP A 284 -75.38 -1.44 34.29
N ASN A 285 -74.15 -1.88 34.61
CA ASN A 285 -73.58 -3.25 34.53
C ASN A 285 -73.37 -3.94 33.15
N THR A 286 -72.25 -4.60 32.83
CA THR A 286 -71.40 -5.52 33.62
C THR A 286 -69.95 -5.63 33.06
N PRO A 287 -68.95 -5.97 33.90
CA PRO A 287 -67.74 -6.65 33.41
C PRO A 287 -67.11 -7.64 34.42
N PHE A 288 -67.38 -8.95 34.32
CA PHE A 288 -66.70 -9.97 35.16
C PHE A 288 -66.59 -11.36 34.48
N THR A 289 -65.68 -11.49 33.51
CA THR A 289 -65.23 -12.79 32.95
C THR A 289 -63.82 -12.71 32.35
N TYR A 290 -63.55 -11.72 31.50
CA TYR A 290 -62.34 -11.69 30.66
C TYR A 290 -61.01 -11.41 31.39
N ALA A 291 -61.02 -10.87 32.62
CA ALA A 291 -59.81 -10.41 33.30
C ALA A 291 -58.76 -11.52 33.52
N ALA A 292 -59.18 -12.75 33.80
CA ALA A 292 -58.25 -13.87 34.00
C ALA A 292 -57.55 -14.31 32.70
N GLU A 293 -58.26 -14.26 31.57
CA GLU A 293 -57.75 -14.63 30.26
C GLU A 293 -56.84 -13.53 29.68
N ILE A 294 -57.20 -12.25 29.90
CA ILE A 294 -56.32 -11.11 29.60
C ILE A 294 -54.99 -11.22 30.35
N ASN A 295 -55.03 -11.42 31.67
CA ASN A 295 -53.80 -11.57 32.48
C ASN A 295 -52.91 -12.74 32.03
N PHE A 296 -53.52 -13.85 31.58
CA PHE A 296 -52.78 -14.99 31.03
C PHE A 296 -52.13 -14.65 29.67
N LEU A 297 -52.87 -14.00 28.77
CA LEU A 297 -52.36 -13.58 27.47
C LEU A 297 -51.26 -12.52 27.60
N GLU A 298 -51.37 -11.59 28.54
CA GLU A 298 -50.32 -10.60 28.86
C GLU A 298 -49.05 -11.28 29.39
N ALA A 299 -49.16 -12.24 30.30
CA ALA A 299 -48.02 -13.00 30.81
C ALA A 299 -47.30 -13.78 29.68
N VAL A 300 -48.06 -14.43 28.79
CA VAL A 300 -47.50 -15.13 27.61
C VAL A 300 -46.86 -14.14 26.62
N LEU A 301 -47.46 -12.96 26.40
CA LEU A 301 -46.91 -11.93 25.53
C LEU A 301 -45.55 -11.44 26.07
N ILE A 302 -45.45 -11.15 27.37
CA ILE A 302 -44.21 -10.76 28.05
C ILE A 302 -43.14 -11.86 27.88
N GLU A 303 -43.50 -13.13 28.12
CA GLU A 303 -42.58 -14.27 27.94
C GLU A 303 -42.02 -14.35 26.51
N LYS A 304 -42.87 -14.18 25.48
CA LYS A 304 -42.41 -14.18 24.08
C LYS A 304 -41.61 -12.92 23.73
N GLN A 305 -41.93 -11.77 24.32
CA GLN A 305 -41.21 -10.53 24.10
C GLN A 305 -39.80 -10.56 24.73
N ASP A 306 -39.63 -11.22 25.87
CA ASP A 306 -38.32 -11.45 26.50
C ASP A 306 -37.51 -12.53 25.78
N ALA A 307 -38.15 -13.63 25.33
CA ALA A 307 -37.51 -14.60 24.46
C ALA A 307 -37.00 -13.96 23.15
N LEU A 308 -37.75 -13.00 22.59
CA LEU A 308 -37.36 -12.23 21.41
C LEU A 308 -36.20 -11.25 21.69
N LYS A 309 -36.11 -10.65 22.88
CA LYS A 309 -34.93 -9.86 23.31
C LYS A 309 -33.69 -10.75 23.37
N LEU A 310 -33.79 -11.90 24.06
CA LEU A 310 -32.71 -12.87 24.22
C LEU A 310 -32.21 -13.38 22.85
N ALA A 311 -33.12 -13.70 21.92
CA ALA A 311 -32.77 -14.09 20.56
C ALA A 311 -32.01 -12.98 19.81
N ASN A 312 -32.48 -11.72 19.88
CA ASN A 312 -31.82 -10.58 19.25
C ASN A 312 -30.45 -10.23 19.87
N GLU A 313 -30.27 -10.48 21.17
CA GLU A 313 -28.96 -10.38 21.83
C GLU A 313 -28.03 -11.51 21.38
N LYS A 314 -28.53 -12.75 21.29
CA LYS A 314 -27.73 -13.87 20.78
C LYS A 314 -27.34 -13.69 19.31
N ILE A 315 -28.23 -13.15 18.47
CA ILE A 315 -27.92 -12.79 17.08
C ILE A 315 -26.85 -11.69 17.01
N ARG A 316 -26.92 -10.65 17.85
CA ARG A 316 -25.89 -9.60 17.91
C ARG A 316 -24.55 -10.15 18.40
N TYR A 317 -24.55 -10.99 19.44
CA TYR A 317 -23.36 -11.68 19.93
C TYR A 317 -22.72 -12.55 18.84
N LEU A 318 -23.51 -13.36 18.12
CA LEU A 318 -23.01 -14.22 17.04
C LEU A 318 -22.47 -13.39 15.88
N LYS A 319 -23.13 -12.30 15.48
CA LYS A 319 -22.60 -11.37 14.46
C LYS A 319 -21.27 -10.73 14.87
N VAL A 320 -21.10 -10.38 16.14
CA VAL A 320 -19.81 -9.85 16.65
C VAL A 320 -18.75 -10.93 16.66
N GLN A 321 -19.07 -12.16 17.09
CA GLN A 321 -18.14 -13.30 17.05
C GLN A 321 -17.70 -13.64 15.61
N ASP A 322 -18.64 -13.63 14.66
CA ASP A 322 -18.41 -13.89 13.24
C ASP A 322 -17.55 -12.78 12.61
N MET A 323 -17.85 -11.50 12.87
CA MET A 323 -16.98 -10.38 12.48
C MET A 323 -15.57 -10.50 13.08
N LEU A 324 -15.43 -10.96 14.32
CA LEU A 324 -14.11 -11.17 14.94
C LEU A 324 -13.34 -12.36 14.32
N GLN A 325 -14.03 -13.38 13.81
CA GLN A 325 -13.40 -14.46 13.02
C GLN A 325 -13.06 -14.00 11.60
N LEU A 326 -13.80 -13.03 11.06
CA LEU A 326 -13.51 -12.30 9.82
C LEU A 326 -12.47 -11.18 9.98
N LEU A 327 -11.73 -11.12 11.09
CA LEU A 327 -10.46 -10.40 11.22
C LEU A 327 -9.26 -11.38 11.21
N PRO A 328 -8.93 -12.03 10.07
CA PRO A 328 -7.64 -12.71 9.91
C PRO A 328 -6.54 -11.65 9.76
N ASP A 329 -5.95 -11.27 10.88
CA ASP A 329 -4.67 -10.56 11.02
C ASP A 329 -4.49 -9.34 10.08
N THR A 330 -5.48 -8.44 10.07
CA THR A 330 -5.32 -7.07 9.56
C THR A 330 -4.48 -6.24 10.55
N GLY A 331 -3.23 -6.68 10.77
CA GLY A 331 -2.23 -5.95 11.54
C GLY A 331 -2.16 -4.51 11.06
N VAL A 332 -2.45 -3.58 11.99
CA VAL A 332 -2.82 -2.16 11.78
C VAL A 332 -2.41 -1.65 10.41
N SER A 333 -3.38 -1.59 9.48
CA SER A 333 -3.15 -1.22 8.08
C SER A 333 -2.30 0.04 8.01
N SER A 334 -1.06 -0.12 7.54
CA SER A 334 -0.04 0.92 7.65
C SER A 334 -0.49 2.16 6.89
N ILE A 335 -0.64 3.27 7.60
CA ILE A 335 -1.05 4.57 7.04
C ILE A 335 -0.16 4.83 5.81
N SER A 336 -0.79 5.02 4.65
CA SER A 336 -0.09 5.05 3.36
C SER A 336 1.07 6.05 3.36
N THR A 337 2.20 5.65 2.78
CA THR A 337 3.35 6.54 2.57
C THR A 337 3.05 7.68 1.58
N GLU A 338 1.94 7.58 0.82
CA GLU A 338 1.44 8.65 -0.04
C GLU A 338 0.49 9.58 0.71
N ILE A 339 0.82 10.88 0.71
CA ILE A 339 0.03 11.93 1.37
C ILE A 339 -1.27 12.16 0.60
N THR A 340 -2.32 11.51 1.07
CA THR A 340 -3.66 11.40 0.45
C THR A 340 -4.77 12.01 1.32
N GLY A 341 -4.45 12.48 2.53
CA GLY A 341 -5.39 13.10 3.46
C GLY A 341 -4.72 13.53 4.77
N PRO A 342 -5.48 14.05 5.75
CA PRO A 342 -4.91 14.60 6.99
C PRO A 342 -4.20 13.55 7.86
N LEU A 343 -4.66 12.30 7.88
CA LEU A 343 -4.02 11.22 8.65
C LEU A 343 -2.69 10.74 8.02
N THR A 344 -2.59 10.72 6.69
CA THR A 344 -1.33 10.42 5.99
C THR A 344 -0.37 11.61 6.04
N LEU A 345 -0.87 12.85 6.12
CA LEU A 345 -0.06 14.05 6.40
C LEU A 345 0.52 14.05 7.82
N ASP A 346 -0.30 13.76 8.84
CA ASP A 346 0.14 13.69 10.24
C ASP A 346 1.15 12.55 10.45
N ALA A 347 0.90 11.36 9.89
CA ALA A 347 1.89 10.28 9.87
C ALA A 347 3.18 10.66 9.11
N ALA A 348 3.10 11.50 8.08
CA ALA A 348 4.25 11.99 7.33
C ALA A 348 5.03 13.14 8.02
N GLN A 349 4.48 13.77 9.05
CA GLN A 349 5.09 14.85 9.84
C GLN A 349 5.34 14.47 11.33
N GLY A 350 4.83 13.32 11.78
CA GLY A 350 4.82 12.93 13.19
C GLY A 350 6.22 12.74 13.81
N PRO A 351 6.34 12.90 15.15
CA PRO A 351 7.63 12.95 15.86
C PRO A 351 8.46 11.67 15.74
N TYR A 352 7.83 10.52 15.48
CA TYR A 352 8.52 9.27 15.13
C TYR A 352 9.41 9.43 13.89
N LYS A 353 8.83 9.99 12.82
CA LYS A 353 9.52 10.17 11.55
C LYS A 353 10.54 11.31 11.62
N GLU A 354 10.22 12.39 12.32
CA GLU A 354 11.16 13.50 12.49
C GLU A 354 12.41 13.09 13.30
N GLU A 355 12.26 12.25 14.33
CA GLU A 355 13.40 11.64 15.04
C GLU A 355 14.15 10.61 14.18
N LEU A 356 13.44 9.79 13.39
CA LEU A 356 14.05 8.83 12.48
C LEU A 356 14.89 9.53 11.39
N ASP A 357 14.35 10.56 10.75
CA ASP A 357 15.04 11.35 9.71
C ASP A 357 16.27 12.07 10.28
N LYS A 358 16.24 12.49 11.56
CA LYS A 358 17.43 13.01 12.27
C LYS A 358 18.50 11.94 12.46
N LEU A 359 18.12 10.72 12.82
CA LEU A 359 19.06 9.59 12.93
C LEU A 359 19.62 9.15 11.57
N ILE A 360 18.82 9.16 10.50
CA ILE A 360 19.28 8.85 9.15
C ILE A 360 20.35 9.86 8.70
N ARG A 361 20.10 11.17 8.83
CA ARG A 361 21.09 12.20 8.48
C ARG A 361 22.37 12.11 9.31
N GLU A 362 22.27 11.74 10.59
CA GLU A 362 23.46 11.51 11.43
C GLU A 362 24.26 10.27 10.96
N ALA A 363 23.57 9.17 10.58
CA ALA A 363 24.21 7.99 10.00
C ALA A 363 24.90 8.31 8.67
N GLU A 364 24.24 9.02 7.76
CA GLU A 364 24.77 9.40 6.45
C GLU A 364 26.05 10.24 6.58
N GLY A 365 26.06 11.22 7.49
CA GLY A 365 27.26 12.01 7.80
C GLY A 365 28.41 11.14 8.32
N ILE A 366 28.15 10.32 9.35
CA ILE A 366 29.15 9.41 9.92
C ILE A 366 29.69 8.41 8.87
N VAL A 367 28.83 7.88 7.99
CA VAL A 367 29.22 6.95 6.90
C VAL A 367 29.93 7.66 5.75
N SER A 368 29.69 8.96 5.54
CA SER A 368 30.49 9.78 4.62
C SER A 368 31.90 9.97 5.16
N GLU A 369 32.04 10.45 6.39
CA GLU A 369 33.35 10.68 7.02
C GLU A 369 34.13 9.37 7.24
N ALA A 370 33.45 8.28 7.61
CA ALA A 370 34.10 6.98 7.81
C ALA A 370 34.71 6.38 6.52
N ARG A 371 34.26 6.80 5.33
CA ARG A 371 34.85 6.35 4.05
C ARG A 371 36.27 6.88 3.85
N ASP A 372 36.55 8.10 4.29
CA ASP A 372 37.89 8.71 4.20
C ASP A 372 38.96 7.95 5.00
N TYR A 373 38.53 7.11 5.96
CA TYR A 373 39.39 6.35 6.87
C TYR A 373 39.36 4.82 6.65
N GLN A 374 38.75 4.34 5.55
CA GLN A 374 38.73 2.89 5.23
C GLN A 374 40.11 2.34 4.87
N VAL A 375 41.00 3.18 4.34
CA VAL A 375 42.38 2.80 3.97
C VAL A 375 43.35 3.25 5.07
N PRO A 376 44.17 2.35 5.66
CA PRO A 376 45.15 2.74 6.69
C PRO A 376 46.11 3.84 6.24
N TYR A 377 46.56 4.69 7.19
CA TYR A 377 47.44 5.83 6.90
C TYR A 377 48.67 5.45 6.06
N MET A 378 48.77 6.05 4.87
CA MET A 378 49.92 5.89 3.97
C MET A 378 50.96 6.99 4.21
N THR A 379 52.16 6.61 4.66
CA THR A 379 53.24 7.55 4.94
C THR A 379 53.82 8.16 3.67
N ASN A 380 53.64 9.47 3.44
CA ASN A 380 54.23 10.13 2.28
C ASN A 380 55.75 10.33 2.47
N LEU A 381 56.53 9.49 1.77
CA LEU A 381 57.99 9.43 1.79
C LEU A 381 58.71 10.75 1.43
N HIS A 382 58.03 11.67 0.74
CA HIS A 382 58.60 12.98 0.34
C HIS A 382 58.51 14.05 1.44
N LYS A 383 57.74 13.81 2.51
CA LYS A 383 57.61 14.74 3.65
C LYS A 383 58.72 14.52 4.69
N GLN A 384 59.07 15.57 5.43
CA GLN A 384 59.99 15.45 6.56
C GLN A 384 59.39 14.55 7.66
N LYS A 385 60.21 13.69 8.28
CA LYS A 385 59.78 12.71 9.30
C LYS A 385 58.96 13.29 10.47
N LYS A 386 59.22 14.54 10.87
CA LYS A 386 58.43 15.24 11.91
C LYS A 386 56.99 15.54 11.45
N ALA A 387 56.80 15.88 10.17
CA ALA A 387 55.48 16.11 9.58
C ALA A 387 54.71 14.80 9.37
N GLN A 388 55.40 13.73 8.94
CA GLN A 388 54.80 12.38 8.82
C GLN A 388 54.19 11.90 10.15
N LEU A 389 54.93 12.01 11.25
CA LEU A 389 54.45 11.60 12.59
C LEU A 389 53.28 12.46 13.10
N LEU A 390 53.24 13.74 12.76
CA LEU A 390 52.13 14.64 13.12
C LEU A 390 50.86 14.28 12.33
N GLU A 391 51.01 14.02 11.03
CA GLU A 391 49.92 13.61 10.13
C GLU A 391 49.37 12.22 10.49
N GLU A 392 50.23 11.25 10.81
CA GLU A 392 49.83 9.94 11.35
C GLU A 392 49.04 10.07 12.67
N HIS A 393 49.51 10.91 13.58
CA HIS A 393 48.83 11.17 14.85
C HIS A 393 47.45 11.82 14.65
N GLN A 394 47.36 12.80 13.74
CA GLN A 394 46.10 13.45 13.41
C GLN A 394 45.12 12.47 12.74
N TYR A 395 45.58 11.64 11.81
CA TYR A 395 44.78 10.57 11.21
C TYR A 395 44.16 9.65 12.27
N TYR A 396 44.97 9.05 13.14
CA TYR A 396 44.45 8.15 14.18
C TYR A 396 43.64 8.86 15.28
N SER A 397 43.80 10.18 15.45
CA SER A 397 42.92 10.99 16.30
C SER A 397 41.53 11.13 15.69
N ASN A 398 41.44 11.43 14.40
CA ASN A 398 40.17 11.55 13.68
C ASN A 398 39.42 10.20 13.63
N VAL A 399 40.12 9.09 13.36
CA VAL A 399 39.54 7.73 13.41
C VAL A 399 38.91 7.43 14.78
N ARG A 400 39.51 7.92 15.87
CA ARG A 400 38.98 7.75 17.22
C ARG A 400 37.71 8.58 17.47
N ASP A 401 37.64 9.80 16.95
CA ASP A 401 36.44 10.65 17.04
C ASP A 401 35.27 10.04 16.25
N VAL A 402 35.50 9.62 15.00
CA VAL A 402 34.48 8.94 14.17
C VAL A 402 33.99 7.66 14.86
N ASN A 403 34.89 6.88 15.47
CA ASN A 403 34.50 5.69 16.24
C ASN A 403 33.68 6.03 17.50
N TYR A 404 34.05 7.08 18.25
CA TYR A 404 33.26 7.55 19.39
C TYR A 404 31.85 8.00 18.96
N ARG A 405 31.74 8.65 17.81
CA ARG A 405 30.45 9.05 17.22
C ARG A 405 29.63 7.84 16.76
N ILE A 406 30.26 6.83 16.16
CA ILE A 406 29.62 5.53 15.84
C ILE A 406 29.04 4.87 17.09
N ASP A 407 29.78 4.83 18.20
CA ASP A 407 29.32 4.19 19.44
C ASP A 407 28.23 4.99 20.16
N ASN A 408 28.31 6.33 20.17
CA ASN A 408 27.22 7.20 20.60
C ASN A 408 25.95 7.01 19.74
N PHE A 409 26.11 6.86 18.43
CA PHE A 409 25.00 6.63 17.51
C PHE A 409 24.30 5.28 17.75
N LYS A 410 25.04 4.21 18.09
CA LYS A 410 24.45 2.93 18.56
C LYS A 410 23.54 3.13 19.78
N MET A 411 23.97 3.94 20.76
CA MET A 411 23.14 4.27 21.94
C MET A 411 21.88 5.06 21.56
N LYS A 412 21.98 5.98 20.58
CA LYS A 412 20.82 6.73 20.05
C LYS A 412 19.80 5.79 19.36
N ILE A 413 20.26 4.88 18.51
CA ILE A 413 19.39 3.85 17.88
C ILE A 413 18.69 3.02 18.96
N HIS A 414 19.43 2.53 19.97
CA HIS A 414 18.83 1.72 21.02
C HIS A 414 17.76 2.51 21.82
N ARG A 415 18.03 3.79 22.12
CA ARG A 415 17.05 4.65 22.82
C ARG A 415 15.80 4.91 21.98
N PHE A 416 15.95 5.14 20.67
CA PHE A 416 14.84 5.29 19.73
C PHE A 416 14.02 4.00 19.62
N TRP A 417 14.67 2.84 19.47
CA TRP A 417 13.99 1.55 19.40
C TRP A 417 13.19 1.27 20.68
N SER A 418 13.80 1.44 21.86
CA SER A 418 13.11 1.24 23.15
C SER A 418 11.96 2.22 23.40
N LYS A 419 11.99 3.43 22.78
CA LYS A 419 10.91 4.44 22.89
C LYS A 419 9.66 4.03 22.09
N TYR A 420 9.83 3.47 20.89
CA TYR A 420 8.72 3.20 19.97
C TYR A 420 8.34 1.71 19.81
N ASN A 421 9.19 0.78 20.25
CA ASN A 421 8.93 -0.66 20.25
C ASN A 421 9.11 -1.27 21.65
N PRO A 422 8.31 -0.87 22.66
CA PRO A 422 8.40 -1.44 24.01
C PRO A 422 8.20 -2.96 23.98
N GLY A 423 9.03 -3.68 24.75
CA GLY A 423 8.97 -5.14 24.88
C GLY A 423 9.56 -5.95 23.72
N LYS A 424 9.89 -5.34 22.56
CA LYS A 424 10.54 -6.06 21.45
C LYS A 424 12.08 -6.03 21.59
N PRO A 425 12.80 -7.14 21.33
CA PRO A 425 14.25 -7.13 21.32
C PRO A 425 14.80 -6.21 20.20
N LEU A 426 16.04 -5.74 20.37
CA LEU A 426 16.73 -4.97 19.33
C LEU A 426 17.01 -5.86 18.10
N PRO A 427 16.66 -5.46 16.87
CA PRO A 427 16.95 -6.23 15.67
C PRO A 427 18.43 -6.52 15.49
N SER A 428 18.76 -7.79 15.20
CA SER A 428 20.14 -8.27 15.03
C SER A 428 20.94 -7.54 13.94
N LEU A 429 20.25 -6.91 12.98
CA LEU A 429 20.84 -6.04 11.95
C LEU A 429 21.70 -4.92 12.54
N PHE A 430 21.32 -4.36 13.70
CA PHE A 430 22.06 -3.27 14.34
C PHE A 430 23.40 -3.71 14.95
N ASN A 431 23.61 -5.02 15.16
CA ASN A 431 24.89 -5.56 15.64
C ASN A 431 25.99 -5.49 14.55
N ASN A 432 25.63 -5.26 13.29
CA ASN A 432 26.59 -5.19 12.17
C ASN A 432 27.28 -3.83 12.03
N ILE A 433 26.97 -2.84 12.88
CA ILE A 433 27.60 -1.51 12.87
C ILE A 433 29.03 -1.61 13.44
N LYS A 434 29.99 -1.98 12.59
CA LYS A 434 31.41 -2.08 12.93
C LYS A 434 32.06 -0.71 13.03
N SER A 435 32.90 -0.51 14.04
CA SER A 435 33.77 0.67 14.18
C SER A 435 35.04 0.49 13.31
N ILE A 436 35.64 1.58 12.85
CA ILE A 436 36.83 1.60 11.98
C ILE A 436 38.02 0.95 12.70
N VAL A 437 38.76 0.09 12.00
CA VAL A 437 39.87 -0.70 12.56
C VAL A 437 41.06 0.21 12.90
N ILE A 438 41.31 0.43 14.19
CA ILE A 438 42.43 1.24 14.71
C ILE A 438 43.73 0.43 14.86
N GLU A 439 43.88 -0.69 14.13
CA GLU A 439 45.13 -1.45 14.14
C GLU A 439 46.24 -0.64 13.49
N ARG A 440 47.11 -0.04 14.32
CA ARG A 440 48.47 0.29 13.89
C ARG A 440 49.13 -1.02 13.45
N PRO A 441 49.58 -1.16 12.19
CA PRO A 441 50.48 -2.24 11.85
C PRO A 441 51.71 -2.09 12.76
N LYS A 442 51.98 -3.10 13.60
CA LYS A 442 53.09 -3.04 14.56
C LYS A 442 54.38 -2.85 13.77
N TYR A 443 55.00 -1.69 13.87
CA TYR A 443 56.31 -1.44 13.28
C TYR A 443 57.29 -2.48 13.81
N LEU A 444 57.63 -3.45 12.98
CA LEU A 444 58.68 -4.43 13.24
C LEU A 444 60.00 -3.67 13.36
N GLN A 445 60.40 -3.40 14.60
CA GLN A 445 61.67 -2.77 14.91
C GLN A 445 62.82 -3.73 14.55
N THR A 446 63.39 -3.49 13.36
CA THR A 446 64.63 -4.11 12.86
C THR A 446 64.52 -5.62 12.56
N VAL A 447 65.37 -6.24 11.74
CA VAL A 447 66.49 -5.70 10.92
C VAL A 447 66.20 -5.83 9.41
N ASP A 448 65.24 -6.69 9.04
CA ASP A 448 65.31 -7.46 7.80
C ASP A 448 64.45 -6.90 6.65
N ARG A 449 65.10 -6.22 5.68
CA ARG A 449 64.46 -5.58 4.51
C ARG A 449 64.79 -6.31 3.21
N GLY A 450 63.78 -6.91 2.57
CA GLY A 450 63.87 -7.41 1.21
C GLY A 450 62.65 -8.27 0.83
N MET A 451 62.49 -8.59 -0.47
CA MET A 451 61.41 -9.45 -1.00
C MET A 451 61.33 -10.84 -0.33
N HIS A 452 62.40 -11.28 0.32
CA HIS A 452 62.49 -12.58 0.98
C HIS A 452 62.43 -12.51 2.51
N SER A 453 62.39 -11.31 3.12
CA SER A 453 62.33 -11.19 4.58
C SER A 453 60.99 -11.68 5.12
N ASN A 454 60.99 -12.17 6.36
CA ASN A 454 59.74 -12.62 6.98
C ASN A 454 58.78 -11.45 7.23
N ALA A 455 59.28 -10.21 7.36
CA ALA A 455 58.44 -9.02 7.40
C ALA A 455 57.67 -8.81 6.08
N TYR A 456 58.32 -8.97 4.92
CA TYR A 456 57.65 -8.88 3.62
C TYR A 456 56.66 -10.03 3.40
N LYS A 457 57.06 -11.27 3.69
CA LYS A 457 56.19 -12.46 3.57
C LYS A 457 54.95 -12.36 4.44
N ASN A 458 55.09 -11.93 5.70
CA ASN A 458 53.95 -11.77 6.62
C ASN A 458 53.04 -10.61 6.21
N ALA A 459 53.58 -9.51 5.68
CA ALA A 459 52.78 -8.41 5.15
C ALA A 459 52.02 -8.81 3.87
N TYR A 460 52.66 -9.58 2.98
CA TYR A 460 52.05 -10.15 1.78
C TYR A 460 50.89 -11.09 2.16
N SER A 461 51.14 -12.08 3.03
CA SER A 461 50.11 -12.98 3.58
C SER A 461 48.95 -12.20 4.22
N PHE A 462 49.22 -11.23 5.11
CA PHE A 462 48.17 -10.46 5.77
C PHE A 462 47.31 -9.61 4.82
N LEU A 463 47.83 -9.17 3.67
CA LEU A 463 47.09 -8.44 2.65
C LEU A 463 46.33 -9.39 1.71
N PHE A 464 47.01 -10.40 1.15
CA PHE A 464 46.46 -11.22 0.09
C PHE A 464 45.63 -12.42 0.60
N ASP A 465 46.00 -13.04 1.74
CA ASP A 465 45.17 -14.10 2.34
C ASP A 465 43.86 -13.51 2.91
N LYS A 466 43.87 -12.24 3.33
CA LYS A 466 42.63 -11.50 3.66
C LYS A 466 41.79 -11.25 2.40
N LEU A 467 42.37 -10.80 1.30
CA LEU A 467 41.64 -10.63 0.04
C LEU A 467 41.05 -11.95 -0.47
N ASP A 468 41.77 -13.08 -0.37
CA ASP A 468 41.23 -14.40 -0.73
C ASP A 468 40.14 -14.90 0.24
N MET A 469 40.19 -14.54 1.53
CA MET A 469 39.10 -14.81 2.47
C MET A 469 37.89 -13.91 2.22
N GLU A 470 38.07 -12.60 2.00
CA GLU A 470 36.98 -11.65 1.71
C GLU A 470 36.34 -11.95 0.36
N ARG A 471 37.13 -12.37 -0.64
CA ARG A 471 36.60 -12.89 -1.92
C ARG A 471 35.78 -14.15 -1.71
N LYS A 472 36.28 -15.15 -0.97
CA LYS A 472 35.49 -16.34 -0.61
C LYS A 472 34.23 -15.98 0.19
N GLU A 473 34.26 -14.96 1.04
CA GLU A 473 33.08 -14.52 1.78
C GLU A 473 32.06 -13.79 0.87
N PHE A 474 32.53 -12.99 -0.09
CA PHE A 474 31.71 -12.35 -1.13
C PHE A 474 31.04 -13.39 -2.03
N ASP A 475 31.82 -14.33 -2.57
CA ASP A 475 31.33 -15.44 -3.39
C ASP A 475 30.32 -16.30 -2.59
N SER A 476 30.61 -16.61 -1.31
CA SER A 476 29.69 -17.34 -0.42
C SER A 476 28.39 -16.61 -0.09
N ARG A 477 28.38 -15.27 -0.15
CA ARG A 477 27.16 -14.46 0.05
C ARG A 477 26.32 -14.38 -1.21
N ASN A 478 26.95 -14.29 -2.39
CA ASN A 478 26.25 -14.28 -3.68
C ASN A 478 25.58 -15.62 -4.02
N VAL A 479 26.04 -16.74 -3.42
CA VAL A 479 25.44 -18.09 -3.54
C VAL A 479 24.17 -18.26 -2.65
N ARG A 480 23.60 -17.17 -2.11
CA ARG A 480 22.38 -17.20 -1.26
C ARG A 480 21.26 -16.25 -1.71
N CYS A 481 21.27 -15.81 -2.96
CA CYS A 481 20.14 -15.11 -3.60
C CYS A 481 19.46 -16.06 -4.61
#